data_AF-A0A0J7HZ19-F1
#
_entry.id   AF-A0A0J7HZ19-F1
#
_cell.length_a   1.000
_cell.length_b   1.000
_cell.length_c   1.000
_cell.angle_alpha   90.00
_cell.angle_beta   90.00
_cell.angle_gamma   90.00
#
_symmetry.space_group_name_H-M   'P 1'
#
loop_
_entity.id
_entity.type
_entity.pdbx_description
1 polymer ?
#
loop_
_entity_poly.entity_id
_entity_poly.type
_entity_poly.pdbx_seq_one_letter_code
_entity_poly.pdbx_strand_id
1 'polypeptide(L)'
;MQKIETQIDEAFKNTFLLPREKAVTQFLVDVLHSKYKFREDDKKIEVISLYYYASSPLSFLFALPNYEYYSPDKTIQIAELHLKEHSFEDYSPMDVQELCKKVLDQNNIDYSAYLDEHGHLDYAHYWENQFGLESNFIMNCWKNAKEKTQSKMLGFLESSDGESGMYDLDNNYVIPFDVSLDEYLRSHGFIIKGD
;
A
#
# COMPACT_ATOMS: atom_id res chain seq x y z
N MET A 1 1.02 4.00 27.33
CA MET A 1 1.30 4.28 25.91
C MET A 1 0.49 3.38 24.97
N GLN A 2 0.56 2.05 25.11
CA GLN A 2 -0.22 1.10 24.26
C GLN A 2 -1.71 1.47 24.06
N LYS A 3 -2.41 1.94 25.10
CA LYS A 3 -3.82 2.35 24.98
C LYS A 3 -4.05 3.56 24.06
N ILE A 4 -3.06 4.45 23.91
CA ILE A 4 -3.14 5.64 23.06
C ILE A 4 -2.81 5.30 21.63
N GLU A 5 -1.73 4.56 21.45
CA GLU A 5 -1.32 4.04 20.14
C GLU A 5 -2.47 3.26 19.47
N THR A 6 -3.15 2.37 20.20
CA THR A 6 -4.34 1.65 19.67
C THR A 6 -5.51 2.58 19.34
N GLN A 7 -5.73 3.65 20.12
CA GLN A 7 -6.77 4.63 19.80
C GLN A 7 -6.43 5.43 18.54
N ILE A 8 -5.15 5.77 18.36
CA ILE A 8 -4.65 6.41 17.14
C ILE A 8 -4.79 5.43 15.96
N ASP A 9 -4.45 4.14 16.11
CA ASP A 9 -4.65 3.13 15.08
C ASP A 9 -6.12 3.05 14.63
N GLU A 10 -7.05 3.00 15.59
CA GLU A 10 -8.49 2.94 15.31
C GLU A 10 -8.98 4.20 14.61
N ALA A 11 -8.61 5.38 15.11
CA ALA A 11 -8.94 6.65 14.47
C ALA A 11 -8.37 6.71 13.05
N PHE A 12 -7.11 6.29 12.87
CA PHE A 12 -6.45 6.28 11.57
C PHE A 12 -7.16 5.35 10.59
N LYS A 13 -7.43 4.10 10.98
CA LYS A 13 -8.17 3.14 10.14
C LYS A 13 -9.55 3.67 9.73
N ASN A 14 -10.30 4.22 10.69
CA ASN A 14 -11.67 4.68 10.47
C ASN A 14 -11.73 5.92 9.57
N THR A 15 -10.74 6.81 9.66
CA THR A 15 -10.68 8.05 8.86
C THR A 15 -10.00 7.83 7.52
N PHE A 16 -8.84 7.17 7.52
CA PHE A 16 -7.95 7.11 6.36
C PHE A 16 -8.04 5.81 5.56
N LEU A 17 -8.53 4.68 6.09
CA LEU A 17 -8.41 3.40 5.38
C LEU A 17 -9.78 2.83 4.99
N LEU A 18 -10.61 2.50 5.99
CA LEU A 18 -11.87 1.80 5.79
C LEU A 18 -12.83 2.47 4.78
N PRO A 19 -12.98 3.81 4.73
CA PRO A 19 -13.84 4.44 3.73
C PRO A 19 -13.44 4.12 2.29
N ARG A 20 -12.16 3.82 2.05
CA ARG A 20 -11.57 3.60 0.72
C ARG A 20 -11.59 2.14 0.27
N GLU A 21 -11.91 1.20 1.17
CA GLU A 21 -11.80 -0.24 0.95
C GLU A 21 -12.47 -0.70 -0.35
N LYS A 22 -13.67 -0.18 -0.62
CA LYS A 22 -14.43 -0.53 -1.82
C LYS A 22 -13.73 -0.10 -3.10
N ALA A 23 -13.21 1.12 -3.16
CA ALA A 23 -12.54 1.65 -4.35
C ALA A 23 -11.23 0.91 -4.61
N VAL A 24 -10.42 0.73 -3.56
CA VAL A 24 -9.15 -0.01 -3.63
C VAL A 24 -9.38 -1.46 -4.04
N THR A 25 -10.33 -2.16 -3.41
CA THR A 25 -10.65 -3.55 -3.79
C THR A 25 -11.14 -3.64 -5.24
N GLN A 26 -11.97 -2.70 -5.70
CA GLN A 26 -12.47 -2.71 -7.08
C GLN A 26 -11.35 -2.47 -8.10
N PHE A 27 -10.43 -1.55 -7.81
CA PHE A 27 -9.24 -1.34 -8.63
C PHE A 27 -8.42 -2.63 -8.75
N LEU A 28 -8.16 -3.31 -7.62
CA LEU A 28 -7.43 -4.58 -7.62
C LEU A 28 -8.17 -5.69 -8.38
N VAL A 29 -9.51 -5.74 -8.32
CA VAL A 29 -10.30 -6.65 -9.15
C VAL A 29 -10.11 -6.36 -10.65
N ASP A 30 -10.12 -5.09 -11.05
CA ASP A 30 -9.92 -4.68 -12.44
C ASP A 30 -8.50 -5.05 -12.92
N VAL A 31 -7.49 -4.89 -12.06
CA VAL A 31 -6.11 -5.33 -12.29
C VAL A 31 -6.04 -6.84 -12.47
N LEU A 32 -6.60 -7.62 -11.54
CA LEU A 32 -6.55 -9.09 -11.56
C LEU A 32 -7.33 -9.69 -12.74
N HIS A 33 -8.39 -9.05 -13.20
CA HIS A 33 -9.11 -9.43 -14.43
C HIS A 33 -8.42 -8.99 -15.72
N SER A 34 -7.23 -8.37 -15.64
CA SER A 34 -6.50 -7.87 -16.81
C SER A 34 -7.34 -6.90 -17.66
N LYS A 35 -8.15 -6.05 -17.02
CA LYS A 35 -8.92 -4.99 -17.70
C LYS A 35 -8.00 -3.98 -18.39
N TYR A 36 -6.78 -3.84 -17.89
CA TYR A 36 -5.73 -2.97 -18.40
C TYR A 36 -4.83 -3.71 -19.38
N LYS A 37 -4.37 -3.02 -20.44
CA LYS A 37 -3.38 -3.58 -21.37
C LYS A 37 -1.99 -3.15 -20.91
N PHE A 38 -1.43 -3.88 -19.95
CA PHE A 38 -0.15 -3.52 -19.34
C PHE A 38 1.06 -3.62 -20.30
N ARG A 39 1.03 -4.53 -21.27
CA ARG A 39 2.17 -4.82 -22.17
C ARG A 39 1.79 -4.84 -23.64
N GLU A 40 2.75 -4.56 -24.51
CA GLU A 40 2.58 -4.64 -25.98
C GLU A 40 2.67 -6.06 -26.53
N ASP A 41 3.41 -6.96 -25.87
CA ASP A 41 3.76 -8.30 -26.36
C ASP A 41 2.69 -9.38 -26.11
N ASP A 42 1.49 -8.96 -25.69
CA ASP A 42 0.34 -9.78 -25.33
C ASP A 42 0.65 -10.93 -24.34
N LYS A 43 1.81 -10.90 -23.65
CA LYS A 43 2.14 -11.86 -22.58
C LYS A 43 1.14 -11.70 -21.44
N LYS A 44 0.60 -12.83 -20.98
CA LYS A 44 -0.26 -12.86 -19.79
C LYS A 44 0.50 -12.30 -18.59
N ILE A 45 -0.12 -11.39 -17.86
CA ILE A 45 0.42 -10.87 -16.60
C ILE A 45 0.18 -11.90 -15.49
N GLU A 46 1.27 -12.34 -14.89
CA GLU A 46 1.34 -13.36 -13.84
C GLU A 46 1.91 -12.77 -12.54
N VAL A 47 2.69 -11.70 -12.65
CA VAL A 47 3.36 -11.02 -11.53
C VAL A 47 3.17 -9.51 -11.65
N ILE A 48 2.71 -8.86 -10.59
CA ILE A 48 2.47 -7.42 -10.58
C ILE A 48 3.13 -6.77 -9.37
N SER A 49 3.64 -5.56 -9.55
CA SER A 49 4.04 -4.70 -8.45
C SER A 49 2.94 -3.66 -8.19
N LEU A 50 2.62 -3.46 -6.92
CA LEU A 50 1.77 -2.42 -6.40
C LEU A 50 2.64 -1.39 -5.66
N TYR A 51 2.45 -0.12 -6.00
CA TYR A 51 3.13 0.99 -5.33
C TYR A 51 2.11 1.92 -4.72
N TYR A 52 2.32 2.30 -3.47
CA TYR A 52 1.52 3.34 -2.84
C TYR A 52 2.41 4.47 -2.33
N TYR A 53 1.84 5.68 -2.30
CA TYR A 53 2.55 6.87 -1.86
C TYR A 53 2.48 7.01 -0.34
N ALA A 54 3.58 6.76 0.37
CA ALA A 54 3.64 6.70 1.83
C ALA A 54 3.41 8.08 2.49
N SER A 55 3.89 9.15 1.86
CA SER A 55 3.75 10.52 2.38
C SER A 55 2.31 11.06 2.32
N SER A 56 1.35 10.32 1.78
CA SER A 56 -0.04 10.75 1.64
C SER A 56 -0.94 9.52 1.72
N PRO A 57 -1.52 9.21 2.89
CA PRO A 57 -2.14 7.92 3.18
C PRO A 57 -3.08 7.43 2.07
N LEU A 58 -2.57 6.50 1.27
CA LEU A 58 -3.24 5.88 0.13
C LEU A 58 -3.85 6.83 -0.91
N SER A 59 -3.42 8.09 -1.04
CA SER A 59 -4.01 9.00 -2.05
C SER A 59 -3.90 8.45 -3.48
N PHE A 60 -2.81 7.72 -3.76
CA PHE A 60 -2.58 7.05 -5.04
C PHE A 60 -2.10 5.62 -4.84
N LEU A 61 -2.57 4.71 -5.70
CA LEU A 61 -2.08 3.33 -5.81
C LEU A 61 -1.81 3.03 -7.29
N PHE A 62 -0.63 2.51 -7.58
CA PHE A 62 -0.19 2.14 -8.92
C PHE A 62 -0.06 0.62 -9.02
N ALA A 63 -0.41 0.05 -10.17
CA ALA A 63 -0.17 -1.34 -10.49
C ALA A 63 0.51 -1.44 -11.86
N LEU A 64 1.58 -2.22 -11.94
CA LEU A 64 2.34 -2.44 -13.18
C LEU A 64 3.00 -3.81 -13.19
N PRO A 65 3.27 -4.38 -14.39
CA PRO A 65 4.07 -5.59 -14.49
C PRO A 65 5.36 -5.44 -13.69
N ASN A 66 5.67 -6.41 -12.85
CA ASN A 66 6.88 -6.37 -12.03
C ASN A 66 8.12 -6.28 -12.94
N TYR A 67 8.97 -5.29 -12.67
CA TYR A 67 10.09 -4.92 -13.55
C TYR A 67 11.26 -5.91 -13.52
N GLU A 68 11.37 -6.73 -12.49
CA GLU A 68 12.41 -7.77 -12.41
C GLU A 68 11.96 -9.03 -13.15
N TYR A 69 10.66 -9.32 -13.18
CA TYR A 69 10.11 -10.47 -13.90
C TYR A 69 9.84 -10.19 -15.38
N TYR A 70 9.55 -8.94 -15.74
CA TYR A 70 9.17 -8.55 -17.10
C TYR A 70 10.10 -7.48 -17.66
N SER A 71 10.48 -7.60 -18.94
CA SER A 71 11.25 -6.53 -19.59
C SER A 71 10.47 -5.21 -19.61
N PRO A 72 11.06 -4.12 -19.07
CA PRO A 72 10.37 -2.84 -18.90
C PRO A 72 10.09 -2.11 -20.22
N ASP A 73 10.85 -2.39 -21.29
CA ASP A 73 10.65 -1.79 -22.62
C ASP A 73 9.30 -2.17 -23.26
N LYS A 74 8.67 -3.24 -22.77
CA LYS A 74 7.37 -3.73 -23.25
C LYS A 74 6.19 -3.24 -22.44
N THR A 75 6.40 -2.55 -21.33
CA THR A 75 5.33 -2.00 -20.49
C THR A 75 4.77 -0.75 -21.16
N ILE A 76 3.48 -0.77 -21.51
CA ILE A 76 2.81 0.34 -22.20
C ILE A 76 1.79 1.07 -21.33
N GLN A 77 1.39 0.49 -20.20
CA GLN A 77 0.44 1.08 -19.29
C GLN A 77 0.82 0.77 -17.85
N ILE A 78 0.69 1.79 -17.00
CA ILE A 78 0.61 1.67 -15.55
C ILE A 78 -0.86 1.92 -15.19
N ALA A 79 -1.45 1.02 -14.41
CA ALA A 79 -2.81 1.23 -13.91
C ALA A 79 -2.73 2.09 -12.64
N GLU A 80 -3.54 3.13 -12.58
CA GLU A 80 -3.49 4.11 -11.50
C GLU A 80 -4.86 4.23 -10.85
N LEU A 81 -4.87 4.29 -9.52
CA LEU A 81 -6.01 4.64 -8.71
C LEU A 81 -5.72 5.97 -8.03
N HIS A 82 -6.45 7.00 -8.42
CA HIS A 82 -6.43 8.32 -7.79
C HIS A 82 -7.68 8.45 -6.92
N LEU A 83 -7.56 8.37 -5.59
CA LEU A 83 -8.73 8.25 -4.73
C LEU A 83 -9.64 9.49 -4.72
N LYS A 84 -9.08 10.66 -5.02
CA LYS A 84 -9.89 11.86 -5.26
C LYS A 84 -10.88 11.74 -6.41
N GLU A 85 -10.56 10.96 -7.44
CA GLU A 85 -11.50 10.67 -8.54
C GLU A 85 -12.70 9.83 -8.06
N HIS A 86 -12.57 9.19 -6.89
CA HIS A 86 -13.61 8.45 -6.21
C HIS A 86 -14.30 9.28 -5.10
N SER A 87 -14.20 10.61 -5.15
CA SER A 87 -14.78 11.55 -4.16
C SER A 87 -14.20 11.42 -2.74
N PHE A 88 -12.99 10.88 -2.60
CA PHE A 88 -12.26 10.92 -1.34
C PHE A 88 -11.37 12.16 -1.25
N GLU A 89 -10.98 12.50 -0.02
CA GLU A 89 -10.02 13.57 0.25
C GLU A 89 -8.59 13.11 -0.05
N ASP A 90 -7.77 14.01 -0.59
CA ASP A 90 -6.32 13.81 -0.71
C ASP A 90 -5.68 14.19 0.63
N TYR A 91 -5.50 13.20 1.52
CA TYR A 91 -4.95 13.45 2.83
C TYR A 91 -3.46 13.74 2.77
N SER A 92 -3.02 14.74 3.51
CA SER A 92 -1.63 15.14 3.67
C SER A 92 -1.03 14.61 4.99
N PRO A 93 0.30 14.70 5.18
CA PRO A 93 0.90 14.45 6.49
C PRO A 93 0.30 15.30 7.61
N MET A 94 -0.17 16.51 7.31
CA MET A 94 -0.80 17.39 8.30
C MET A 94 -2.12 16.81 8.82
N ASP A 95 -2.90 16.14 7.98
CA ASP A 95 -4.16 15.52 8.40
C ASP A 95 -3.92 14.38 9.38
N VAL A 96 -2.83 13.63 9.19
CA VAL A 96 -2.38 12.58 10.13
C VAL A 96 -1.97 13.19 11.47
N GLN A 97 -1.22 14.30 11.44
CA GLN A 97 -0.84 15.04 12.64
C GLN A 97 -2.05 15.55 13.42
N GLU A 98 -3.01 16.17 12.74
CA GLU A 98 -4.22 16.71 13.35
C GLU A 98 -5.12 15.60 13.92
N LEU A 99 -5.19 14.44 13.24
CA LEU A 99 -5.86 13.26 13.81
C LEU A 99 -5.18 12.80 15.10
N CYS A 100 -3.85 12.72 15.14
CA CYS A 100 -3.10 12.35 16.33
C CYS A 100 -3.35 13.35 17.48
N LYS A 101 -3.22 14.66 17.23
CA LYS A 101 -3.52 15.71 18.21
C LYS A 101 -4.92 15.56 18.80
N LYS A 102 -5.93 15.37 17.95
CA LYS A 102 -7.31 15.18 18.39
C LYS A 102 -7.48 14.00 19.34
N VAL A 103 -6.82 12.87 19.08
CA VAL A 103 -6.85 11.70 19.97
C VAL A 103 -6.15 12.02 21.29
N LEU A 104 -5.01 12.71 21.25
CA LEU A 104 -4.26 13.12 22.45
C LEU A 104 -5.07 14.09 23.32
N ASP A 105 -5.70 15.11 22.71
CA ASP A 105 -6.58 16.08 23.38
C ASP A 105 -7.75 15.37 24.07
N GLN A 106 -8.41 14.44 23.37
CA GLN A 106 -9.52 13.65 23.92
C GLN A 106 -9.11 12.80 25.14
N ASN A 107 -7.83 12.46 25.24
CA ASN A 107 -7.26 11.71 26.35
C ASN A 107 -6.57 12.60 27.41
N ASN A 108 -6.66 13.93 27.27
CA ASN A 108 -5.99 14.91 28.15
C ASN A 108 -4.46 14.69 28.24
N ILE A 109 -3.81 14.36 27.13
CA ILE A 109 -2.36 14.19 27.06
C ILE A 109 -1.74 15.51 26.64
N ASP A 110 -0.81 16.01 27.46
CA ASP A 110 0.02 17.15 27.09
C ASP A 110 1.14 16.68 26.14
N TYR A 111 1.11 17.21 24.92
CA TYR A 111 2.10 16.96 23.86
C TYR A 111 2.87 18.23 23.46
N SER A 112 2.78 19.30 24.26
CA SER A 112 3.44 20.58 23.96
C SER A 112 4.96 20.47 23.77
N ALA A 113 5.60 19.51 24.44
CA ALA A 113 7.03 19.23 24.31
C ALA A 113 7.44 18.64 22.95
N TYR A 114 6.49 18.16 22.15
CA TYR A 114 6.70 17.51 20.85
C TYR A 114 6.09 18.29 19.69
N LEU A 115 5.82 19.58 19.91
CA LEU A 115 5.43 20.51 18.85
C LEU A 115 6.68 21.21 18.30
N ASP A 116 6.76 21.35 16.98
CA ASP A 116 7.77 22.19 16.35
C ASP A 116 7.44 23.70 16.49
N GLU A 117 8.28 24.57 15.93
CA GLU A 117 8.09 26.03 15.96
C GLU A 117 6.84 26.51 15.19
N HIS A 118 6.25 25.66 14.35
CA HIS A 118 5.04 25.91 13.58
C HIS A 118 3.80 25.27 14.24
N GLY A 119 3.97 24.56 15.36
CA GLY A 119 2.89 23.85 16.04
C GLY A 119 2.52 22.52 15.38
N HIS A 120 3.36 21.97 14.51
CA HIS A 120 3.21 20.62 13.96
C HIS A 120 3.64 19.59 14.99
N LEU A 121 2.86 18.51 15.10
CA LEU A 121 3.12 17.45 16.06
C LEU A 121 4.11 16.44 15.46
N ASP A 122 5.22 16.20 16.15
CA ASP A 122 6.01 15.00 15.94
C ASP A 122 5.29 13.80 16.58
N TYR A 123 4.40 13.18 15.80
CA TYR A 123 3.56 12.08 16.29
C TYR A 123 4.33 10.77 16.48
N ALA A 124 5.58 10.66 16.00
CA ALA A 124 6.40 9.46 16.20
C ALA A 124 6.63 9.16 17.69
N HIS A 125 6.61 10.19 18.55
CA HIS A 125 6.66 10.03 20.00
C HIS A 125 5.44 9.31 20.61
N TYR A 126 4.36 9.13 19.85
CA TYR A 126 3.11 8.54 20.30
C TYR A 126 2.62 7.37 19.43
N TRP A 127 3.05 7.32 18.16
CA TRP A 127 2.51 6.41 17.16
C TRP A 127 3.46 6.20 15.99
N GLU A 128 3.82 4.94 15.71
CA GLU A 128 4.74 4.54 14.63
C GLU A 128 4.12 3.48 13.69
N ASN A 129 2.84 3.11 13.89
CA ASN A 129 2.22 1.97 13.20
C ASN A 129 1.63 2.27 11.82
N GLN A 130 1.78 3.48 11.29
CA GLN A 130 1.15 3.91 10.04
C GLN A 130 1.36 2.92 8.89
N PHE A 131 2.62 2.58 8.61
CA PHE A 131 3.00 1.64 7.56
C PHE A 131 2.32 0.27 7.74
N GLY A 132 2.34 -0.25 8.97
CA GLY A 132 1.73 -1.53 9.30
C GLY A 132 0.21 -1.53 9.06
N LEU A 133 -0.48 -0.41 9.32
CA LEU A 133 -1.91 -0.31 9.06
C LEU A 133 -2.24 -0.22 7.57
N GLU A 134 -1.48 0.58 6.82
CA GLU A 134 -1.66 0.76 5.37
C GLU A 134 -1.39 -0.52 4.59
N SER A 135 -0.25 -1.18 4.85
CA SER A 135 0.10 -2.46 4.24
C SER A 135 -0.96 -3.54 4.53
N ASN A 136 -1.37 -3.69 5.80
CA ASN A 136 -2.42 -4.64 6.19
C ASN A 136 -3.75 -4.36 5.48
N PHE A 137 -4.11 -3.09 5.31
CA PHE A 137 -5.30 -2.71 4.57
C PHE A 137 -5.22 -3.08 3.09
N ILE A 138 -4.10 -2.79 2.43
CA ILE A 138 -3.89 -3.15 1.01
C ILE A 138 -3.93 -4.67 0.84
N MET A 139 -3.27 -5.42 1.72
CA MET A 139 -3.27 -6.89 1.69
C MET A 139 -4.68 -7.47 1.85
N ASN A 140 -5.49 -6.92 2.76
CA ASN A 140 -6.89 -7.34 2.88
C ASN A 140 -7.70 -7.05 1.62
N CYS A 141 -7.51 -5.87 1.00
CA CYS A 141 -8.14 -5.55 -0.28
C CYS A 141 -7.69 -6.51 -1.40
N TRP A 142 -6.41 -6.85 -1.45
CA TRP A 142 -5.83 -7.79 -2.41
C TRP A 142 -6.42 -9.19 -2.27
N LYS A 143 -6.47 -9.72 -1.03
CA LYS A 143 -7.10 -11.00 -0.73
C LYS A 143 -8.57 -11.02 -1.17
N ASN A 144 -9.33 -9.98 -0.83
CA ASN A 144 -10.73 -9.84 -1.24
C ASN A 144 -10.88 -9.80 -2.77
N ALA A 145 -9.97 -9.14 -3.47
CA ALA A 145 -9.96 -9.10 -4.92
C ALA A 145 -9.62 -10.46 -5.55
N LYS A 146 -8.67 -11.22 -4.99
CA LYS A 146 -8.35 -12.59 -5.43
C LYS A 146 -9.49 -13.55 -5.19
N GLU A 147 -10.19 -13.46 -4.06
CA GLU A 147 -11.38 -14.27 -3.79
C GLU A 147 -12.49 -14.01 -4.83
N LYS A 148 -12.68 -12.75 -5.25
CA LYS A 148 -13.68 -12.39 -6.28
C LYS A 148 -13.30 -12.83 -7.69
N THR A 149 -12.01 -12.79 -8.03
CA THR A 149 -11.52 -13.06 -9.39
C THR A 149 -11.02 -14.49 -9.59
N GLN A 150 -10.78 -15.23 -8.50
CA GLN A 150 -10.09 -16.53 -8.50
C GLN A 150 -8.71 -16.46 -9.19
N SER A 151 -8.09 -15.28 -9.22
CA SER A 151 -6.82 -15.06 -9.90
C SER A 151 -5.66 -15.75 -9.18
N LYS A 152 -4.71 -16.26 -9.97
CA LYS A 152 -3.43 -16.82 -9.50
C LYS A 152 -2.26 -15.85 -9.63
N MET A 153 -2.53 -14.60 -10.03
CA MET A 153 -1.50 -13.57 -10.14
C MET A 153 -0.84 -13.36 -8.77
N LEU A 154 0.49 -13.23 -8.78
CA LEU A 154 1.26 -12.78 -7.62
C LEU A 154 1.34 -11.26 -7.62
N GLY A 155 1.28 -10.68 -6.43
CA GLY A 155 1.37 -9.26 -6.22
C GLY A 155 2.45 -8.94 -5.20
N PHE A 156 3.28 -7.95 -5.52
CA PHE A 156 4.28 -7.42 -4.60
C PHE A 156 3.94 -5.99 -4.22
N LEU A 157 4.05 -5.63 -2.95
CA LEU A 157 3.80 -4.28 -2.44
C LEU A 157 5.11 -3.59 -2.14
N GLU A 158 5.25 -2.36 -2.62
CA GLU A 158 6.36 -1.47 -2.35
C GLU A 158 5.80 -0.09 -1.93
N SER A 159 6.42 0.55 -0.94
CA SER A 159 6.10 1.91 -0.53
C SER A 159 7.03 2.91 -1.23
N SER A 160 6.54 4.14 -1.49
CA SER A 160 7.31 5.16 -2.18
C SER A 160 8.56 5.66 -1.44
N ASP A 161 8.61 5.48 -0.12
CA ASP A 161 9.76 5.82 0.73
C ASP A 161 10.84 4.73 0.73
N GLY A 162 10.54 3.54 0.19
CA GLY A 162 11.48 2.43 0.06
C GLY A 162 11.96 1.82 1.39
N GLU A 163 11.47 2.30 2.53
CA GLU A 163 12.00 1.94 3.85
C GLU A 163 11.66 0.50 4.27
N SER A 164 10.61 -0.08 3.68
CA SER A 164 10.05 -1.35 4.15
C SER A 164 10.39 -2.55 3.27
N GLY A 165 11.04 -2.33 2.12
CA GLY A 165 11.32 -3.39 1.14
C GLY A 165 10.06 -3.86 0.37
N MET A 166 10.18 -5.00 -0.30
CA MET A 166 9.12 -5.58 -1.14
C MET A 166 8.38 -6.69 -0.39
N TYR A 167 7.05 -6.61 -0.31
CA TYR A 167 6.21 -7.58 0.39
C TYR A 167 5.42 -8.42 -0.60
N ASP A 168 5.37 -9.73 -0.39
CA ASP A 168 4.38 -10.56 -1.06
C ASP A 168 2.98 -10.34 -0.44
N LEU A 169 2.05 -9.86 -1.27
CA LEU A 169 0.69 -9.52 -0.87
C LEU A 169 -0.18 -10.73 -0.49
N ASP A 170 0.22 -11.96 -0.85
CA ASP A 170 -0.52 -13.18 -0.53
C ASP A 170 -0.22 -13.70 0.88
N ASN A 171 0.98 -13.44 1.41
CA ASN A 171 1.45 -14.06 2.66
C ASN A 171 2.12 -13.09 3.64
N ASN A 172 2.23 -11.80 3.29
CA ASN A 172 2.90 -10.75 4.07
C ASN A 172 4.40 -11.05 4.32
N TYR A 173 5.02 -11.83 3.44
CA TYR A 173 6.44 -12.12 3.52
C TYR A 173 7.24 -10.93 2.98
N VAL A 174 8.09 -10.34 3.82
CA VAL A 174 9.11 -9.38 3.39
C VAL A 174 10.16 -10.15 2.62
N ILE A 175 10.35 -9.83 1.35
CA ILE A 175 11.41 -10.41 0.53
C ILE A 175 12.75 -9.82 1.02
N PRO A 176 13.65 -10.64 1.58
CA PRO A 176 14.94 -10.16 2.05
C PRO A 176 15.78 -9.61 0.89
N PHE A 177 16.53 -8.55 1.14
CA PHE A 177 17.38 -7.91 0.11
C PHE A 177 18.44 -8.86 -0.48
N ASP A 178 18.85 -9.88 0.28
CA ASP A 178 19.80 -10.91 -0.12
C ASP A 178 19.18 -12.07 -0.92
N VAL A 179 17.85 -12.14 -1.01
CA VAL A 179 17.13 -13.10 -1.85
C VAL A 179 16.70 -12.39 -3.12
N SER A 180 17.16 -12.87 -4.28
CA SER A 180 16.67 -12.33 -5.56
C SER A 180 15.19 -12.67 -5.73
N LEU A 181 14.42 -11.75 -6.31
CA LEU A 181 13.02 -12.04 -6.66
C LEU A 181 12.93 -13.28 -7.54
N ASP A 182 13.95 -13.51 -8.38
CA ASP A 182 14.07 -14.71 -9.20
C ASP A 182 14.05 -16.01 -8.38
N GLU A 183 14.84 -16.07 -7.31
CA GLU A 183 14.89 -17.22 -6.41
C GLU A 183 13.55 -17.40 -5.69
N TYR A 184 12.97 -16.29 -5.22
CA TYR A 184 11.66 -16.29 -4.58
C TYR A 184 10.56 -16.82 -5.51
N LEU A 185 10.47 -16.29 -6.73
CA LEU A 185 9.47 -16.68 -7.74
C LEU A 185 9.61 -18.15 -8.15
N ARG A 186 10.84 -18.64 -8.34
CA ARG A 186 11.09 -20.06 -8.64
C ARG A 186 10.61 -20.98 -7.52
N SER A 187 10.80 -20.59 -6.26
CA SER A 187 10.30 -21.36 -5.11
C SER A 187 8.77 -21.44 -5.06
N HIS A 188 8.09 -20.47 -5.67
CA HIS A 188 6.62 -20.42 -5.82
C HIS A 188 6.11 -20.99 -7.15
N GLY A 189 6.98 -21.65 -7.93
CA GLY A 189 6.61 -22.33 -9.17
C GLY A 189 6.51 -21.42 -10.40
N PHE A 190 6.97 -20.18 -10.32
CA PHE A 190 7.03 -19.26 -11.46
C PHE A 190 8.32 -19.51 -12.25
N ILE A 191 8.17 -19.70 -13.55
CA ILE A 191 9.30 -19.88 -14.46
C ILE A 191 9.58 -18.54 -15.10
N ILE A 192 10.70 -17.94 -14.73
CA ILE A 192 11.21 -16.74 -15.37
C ILE A 192 11.59 -17.12 -16.78
N LYS A 193 10.73 -16.75 -17.72
CA LYS A 193 11.04 -16.82 -19.14
C LYS A 193 11.97 -15.65 -19.40
N GLY A 194 13.27 -15.88 -19.23
CA GLY A 194 14.26 -15.02 -19.87
C GLY A 194 13.85 -14.84 -21.32
N ASP A 195 13.82 -13.60 -21.78
CA ASP A 195 13.47 -13.28 -23.16
C ASP A 195 14.34 -14.06 -24.17
#